data_AF-A0A962WF10-F1
#
_entry.id   AF-A0A962WF10-F1
#
_cell.length_a   1.000
_cell.length_b   1.000
_cell.length_c   1.000
_cell.angle_alpha   90.00
_cell.angle_beta   90.00
_cell.angle_gamma   90.00
#
_symmetry.space_group_name_H-M   'P 1'
#
loop_
_entity.id
_entity.type
_entity.pdbx_description
1 polymer ?
#
loop_
_entity_poly.entity_id
_entity_poly.type
_entity_poly.pdbx_seq_one_letter_code
_entity_poly.pdbx_strand_id
1 'polypeptide(L)'
;MQLADHTLVHMCIPAKATSLRLMRAVVSRAAELAGADPELTERLVLAVNEAGMNVIQHAYGDHQAHGDLEIEIQQDGDDLIFIILDQAPPISPDCIQSRALEDVRPGGLGVHFIHEIMDQVEYSHLPNGAGNRLEMRKRIT
;
A
#
# COMPACT_ATOMS: atom_id res chain seq x y z
N MET A 1 -6.20 -15.62 12.25
CA MET A 1 -5.08 -15.04 11.51
C MET A 1 -3.94 -14.91 12.49
N GLN A 2 -2.92 -15.76 12.37
CA GLN A 2 -1.79 -15.77 13.29
C GLN A 2 -0.86 -14.66 12.78
N LEU A 3 -0.76 -13.55 13.52
CA LEU A 3 0.24 -12.52 13.22
C LEU A 3 1.60 -13.21 13.24
N ALA A 4 2.34 -13.14 12.14
CA ALA A 4 3.71 -13.64 12.12
C ALA A 4 4.52 -12.86 13.17
N ASP A 5 5.55 -13.46 13.78
CA ASP A 5 6.45 -12.86 14.81
C ASP A 5 7.21 -11.58 14.35
N HIS A 6 6.80 -11.03 13.20
CA HIS A 6 7.45 -9.99 12.41
C HIS A 6 6.51 -8.81 12.08
N THR A 7 5.25 -8.82 12.52
CA THR A 7 4.33 -7.70 12.28
C THR A 7 4.64 -6.51 13.19
N LEU A 8 4.99 -5.37 12.59
CA LEU A 8 5.21 -4.09 13.29
C LEU A 8 3.91 -3.32 13.51
N VAL A 9 3.02 -3.37 12.52
CA VAL A 9 1.78 -2.61 12.50
C VAL A 9 0.69 -3.45 11.85
N HIS A 10 -0.50 -3.39 12.44
CA HIS A 10 -1.74 -3.74 11.79
C HIS A 10 -2.79 -2.67 12.11
N MET A 11 -3.37 -2.05 11.09
CA MET A 11 -4.39 -1.01 11.27
C MET A 11 -5.48 -1.09 10.20
N CYS A 12 -6.69 -0.74 10.59
CA CYS A 12 -7.82 -0.59 9.67
C CYS A 12 -8.33 0.85 9.75
N ILE A 13 -8.48 1.50 8.58
CA ILE A 13 -8.96 2.88 8.47
C ILE A 13 -10.03 2.99 7.40
N PRO A 14 -10.94 3.98 7.50
CA PRO A 14 -11.89 4.24 6.41
C PRO A 14 -11.14 4.56 5.12
N ALA A 15 -11.60 4.01 3.99
CA ALA A 15 -11.07 4.24 2.65
C ALA A 15 -11.39 5.66 2.14
N LYS A 16 -10.82 6.68 2.82
CA LYS A 16 -11.02 8.11 2.57
C LYS A 16 -9.69 8.82 2.56
N ALA A 17 -9.52 9.80 1.66
CA ALA A 17 -8.26 10.53 1.53
C ALA A 17 -7.79 11.20 2.84
N THR A 18 -8.73 11.61 3.70
CA THR A 18 -8.44 12.18 5.02
C THR A 18 -7.77 11.18 5.97
N SER A 19 -8.05 9.88 5.84
CA SER A 19 -7.46 8.81 6.64
C SER A 19 -5.99 8.56 6.31
N LEU A 20 -5.53 8.90 5.10
CA LEU A 20 -4.14 8.67 4.67
C LEU A 20 -3.12 9.45 5.50
N ARG A 21 -3.53 10.53 6.18
CA ARG A 21 -2.65 11.23 7.12
C ARG A 21 -2.17 10.32 8.24
N LEU A 22 -3.06 9.49 8.78
CA LEU A 22 -2.72 8.53 9.82
C LEU A 22 -1.80 7.45 9.26
N MET A 23 -2.13 6.91 8.08
CA MET A 23 -1.30 5.90 7.40
C MET A 23 0.13 6.39 7.19
N ARG A 24 0.33 7.62 6.67
CA ARG A 24 1.67 8.20 6.49
C ARG A 24 2.46 8.30 7.79
N ALA A 25 1.82 8.73 8.87
CA ALA A 25 2.48 8.85 10.18
C ALA A 25 2.90 7.47 10.72
N VAL A 26 2.06 6.46 10.54
CA VAL A 26 2.34 5.09 10.97
C VAL A 26 3.44 4.44 10.12
N VAL A 27 3.41 4.60 8.80
CA VAL A 27 4.45 4.12 7.88
C VAL A 27 5.80 4.74 8.21
N SER A 28 5.85 6.07 8.38
CA SER A 28 7.08 6.78 8.77
C SER A 28 7.67 6.19 10.04
N ARG A 29 6.83 6.02 11.07
CA ARG A 29 7.30 5.53 12.36
C ARG A 29 7.75 4.07 12.30
N ALA A 30 7.05 3.23 11.54
CA ALA A 30 7.40 1.83 11.37
C ALA A 30 8.72 1.67 10.61
N ALA A 31 8.93 2.45 9.54
CA ALA A 31 10.17 2.42 8.76
C ALA A 31 11.39 2.86 9.58
N GLU A 32 11.26 3.95 10.35
CA GLU A 32 12.30 4.39 11.28
C GLU A 32 12.66 3.31 12.31
N LEU A 33 11.64 2.66 12.91
CA LEU A 33 11.84 1.61 13.90
C LEU A 33 12.45 0.35 13.30
N ALA A 34 12.17 0.08 12.03
CA ALA A 34 12.77 -1.03 11.29
C ALA A 34 14.24 -0.78 10.92
N GLY A 35 14.70 0.47 10.94
CA GLY A 35 16.08 0.86 10.67
C GLY A 35 16.31 1.55 9.32
N ALA A 36 15.25 1.93 8.60
CA ALA A 36 15.38 2.72 7.38
C ALA A 36 15.98 4.10 7.69
N ASP A 37 16.87 4.58 6.82
CA ASP A 37 17.41 5.94 6.94
C ASP A 37 16.33 7.00 6.64
N PRO A 38 16.57 8.29 6.96
CA PRO A 38 15.59 9.34 6.76
C PRO A 38 15.14 9.51 5.30
N GLU A 39 16.05 9.37 4.33
CA GLU A 39 15.73 9.53 2.91
C GLU A 39 14.83 8.39 2.43
N LEU A 40 15.18 7.15 2.77
CA LEU A 40 14.39 5.98 2.45
C LEU A 40 13.02 6.02 3.16
N THR A 41 12.96 6.49 4.40
CA THR A 41 11.72 6.66 5.14
C THR A 41 10.74 7.58 4.40
N GLU A 42 11.18 8.74 3.94
CA GLU A 42 10.34 9.66 3.17
C GLU A 42 9.84 9.05 1.85
N ARG A 43 10.72 8.31 1.16
CA ARG A 43 10.36 7.60 -0.08
C ARG A 43 9.34 6.49 0.18
N LEU A 44 9.50 5.71 1.24
CA LEU A 44 8.54 4.67 1.64
C LEU A 44 7.17 5.28 1.98
N VAL A 45 7.14 6.41 2.71
CA VAL A 45 5.90 7.14 3.00
C VAL A 45 5.20 7.58 1.72
N LEU A 46 5.97 8.06 0.73
CA LEU A 46 5.43 8.43 -0.58
C LEU A 46 4.82 7.21 -1.29
N ALA A 47 5.58 6.12 -1.46
CA ALA A 47 5.12 4.92 -2.15
C ALA A 47 3.84 4.34 -1.55
N VAL A 48 3.78 4.21 -0.21
CA VAL A 48 2.60 3.67 0.48
C VAL A 48 1.42 4.66 0.40
N ASN A 49 1.67 5.97 0.43
CA ASN A 49 0.63 6.97 0.22
C ASN A 49 0.00 6.88 -1.17
N GLU A 50 0.82 6.73 -2.21
CA GLU A 50 0.36 6.56 -3.58
C GLU A 50 -0.45 5.26 -3.73
N ALA A 51 0.02 4.16 -3.13
CA ALA A 51 -0.70 2.91 -3.12
C ALA A 51 -2.09 3.04 -2.47
N GLY A 52 -2.18 3.68 -1.28
CA GLY A 52 -3.45 3.94 -0.61
C GLY A 52 -4.37 4.88 -1.39
N MET A 53 -3.82 5.93 -2.01
CA MET A 53 -4.57 6.82 -2.90
C MET A 53 -5.18 6.08 -4.08
N ASN A 54 -4.41 5.20 -4.72
CA ASN A 54 -4.88 4.39 -5.84
C ASN A 54 -6.06 3.51 -5.44
N VAL A 55 -6.00 2.83 -4.28
CA VAL A 55 -7.13 2.03 -3.81
C VAL A 55 -8.36 2.91 -3.55
N ILE A 56 -8.21 4.05 -2.88
CA ILE A 56 -9.34 4.95 -2.60
C ILE A 56 -9.99 5.47 -3.88
N GLN A 57 -9.19 5.92 -4.85
CA GLN A 57 -9.69 6.52 -6.08
C GLN A 57 -10.30 5.48 -7.02
N HIS A 58 -9.66 4.32 -7.18
CA HIS A 58 -10.03 3.35 -8.21
C HIS A 58 -10.94 2.24 -7.72
N ALA A 59 -10.83 1.82 -6.46
CA ALA A 59 -11.57 0.69 -5.93
C ALA A 59 -12.98 1.10 -5.45
N TYR A 60 -13.12 2.33 -4.92
CA TYR A 60 -14.38 2.84 -4.38
C TYR A 60 -15.06 3.92 -5.25
N GLY A 61 -14.36 4.46 -6.26
CA GLY A 61 -14.91 5.45 -7.20
C GLY A 61 -15.58 6.64 -6.50
N ASP A 62 -16.72 7.10 -7.01
CA ASP A 62 -17.53 8.17 -6.37
C ASP A 62 -18.31 7.70 -5.11
N HIS A 63 -18.32 6.39 -4.82
CA HIS A 63 -19.00 5.81 -3.66
C HIS A 63 -18.03 5.65 -2.47
N GLN A 64 -17.22 6.69 -2.21
CA GLN A 64 -16.15 6.78 -1.20
C GLN A 64 -16.62 6.59 0.27
N ALA A 65 -17.88 6.27 0.52
CA ALA A 65 -18.51 6.42 1.82
C ALA A 65 -18.41 5.19 2.73
N HIS A 66 -18.15 3.98 2.20
CA HIS A 66 -18.42 2.73 2.94
C HIS A 66 -17.31 1.66 2.92
N GLY A 67 -16.15 1.96 2.36
CA GLY A 67 -15.00 1.05 2.33
C GLY A 67 -14.06 1.22 3.50
N ASP A 68 -13.37 0.14 3.86
CA ASP A 68 -12.22 0.15 4.75
C ASP A 68 -10.94 -0.23 3.99
N LEU A 69 -9.81 0.28 4.47
CA LEU A 69 -8.45 -0.09 4.09
C LEU A 69 -7.76 -0.69 5.30
N GLU A 70 -7.29 -1.91 5.12
CA GLU A 70 -6.47 -2.60 6.11
C GLU A 70 -5.00 -2.53 5.65
N ILE A 71 -4.13 -2.13 6.57
CA ILE A 71 -2.70 -1.95 6.32
C ILE A 71 -1.94 -2.79 7.34
N GLU A 72 -1.05 -3.64 6.83
CA GLU A 72 -0.05 -4.34 7.62
C GLU A 72 1.35 -3.88 7.24
N ILE A 73 2.22 -3.74 8.23
CA ILE A 73 3.65 -3.53 8.04
C ILE A 73 4.37 -4.63 8.78
N GLN A 74 5.23 -5.36 8.08
CA GLN A 74 5.98 -6.49 8.59
C GLN A 74 7.48 -6.28 8.31
N GLN A 75 8.34 -6.82 9.17
CA GLN A 75 9.79 -6.79 8.97
C GLN A 75 10.37 -8.20 9.02
N ASP A 76 10.91 -8.65 7.88
CA ASP A 76 11.59 -9.93 7.72
C ASP A 76 13.08 -9.68 7.44
N GLY A 77 13.89 -9.71 8.50
CA GLY A 77 15.29 -9.30 8.45
C GLY A 77 15.43 -7.85 7.98
N ASP A 78 16.09 -7.68 6.84
CA ASP A 78 16.35 -6.37 6.21
C ASP A 78 15.25 -5.95 5.22
N ASP A 79 14.17 -6.73 5.11
CA ASP A 79 13.08 -6.41 4.22
C ASP A 79 11.87 -5.90 5.01
N LEU A 80 11.41 -4.71 4.63
CA LEU A 80 10.17 -4.11 5.11
C LEU A 80 9.06 -4.42 4.09
N ILE A 81 7.97 -5.01 4.57
CA ILE A 81 6.86 -5.50 3.76
C ILE A 81 5.60 -4.71 4.13
N PHE A 82 4.99 -4.09 3.14
CA PHE A 82 3.76 -3.33 3.27
C PHE A 82 2.64 -4.07 2.56
N ILE A 83 1.56 -4.34 3.27
CA ILE A 83 0.39 -5.04 2.73
C ILE A 83 -0.81 -4.11 2.88
N ILE A 84 -1.51 -3.86 1.77
CA ILE A 84 -2.76 -3.11 1.73
C ILE A 84 -3.87 -4.06 1.26
N LEU A 85 -4.93 -4.17 2.05
CA LEU A 85 -6.10 -4.97 1.76
C LEU A 85 -7.34 -4.07 1.66
N ASP A 86 -8.21 -4.38 0.69
CA ASP A 86 -9.51 -3.74 0.54
C ASP A 86 -10.58 -4.75 0.14
N GLN A 87 -11.85 -4.39 0.37
CA GLN A 87 -13.02 -5.21 0.05
C GLN A 87 -13.72 -4.74 -1.22
N ALA A 88 -13.07 -3.92 -2.05
CA ALA A 88 -13.66 -3.50 -3.31
C ALA A 88 -13.77 -4.71 -4.27
N PRO A 89 -14.62 -4.63 -5.30
CA PRO A 89 -14.71 -5.68 -6.30
C PRO A 89 -13.32 -6.08 -6.84
N PRO A 90 -13.02 -7.38 -6.95
CA PRO A 90 -11.75 -7.86 -7.50
C PRO A 90 -11.44 -7.22 -8.86
N ILE A 91 -10.27 -6.62 -8.99
CA ILE A 91 -9.79 -6.06 -10.26
C ILE A 91 -8.86 -7.09 -10.92
N SER A 92 -9.08 -7.40 -12.20
CA SER A 92 -8.16 -8.28 -12.94
C SER A 92 -6.71 -7.76 -12.82
N PRO A 93 -5.71 -8.62 -12.52
CA PRO A 93 -4.31 -8.22 -12.45
C PRO A 93 -3.82 -7.50 -13.72
N ASP A 94 -4.30 -7.93 -14.90
CA ASP A 94 -3.99 -7.30 -16.18
C ASP A 94 -4.53 -5.86 -16.26
N CYS A 95 -5.71 -5.61 -15.67
CA CYS A 95 -6.26 -4.27 -15.57
C CYS A 95 -5.47 -3.39 -14.60
N ILE A 96 -4.88 -3.96 -13.55
CA ILE A 96 -4.03 -3.22 -12.61
C ILE A 96 -2.72 -2.82 -13.31
N GLN A 97 -2.08 -3.74 -14.03
CA GLN A 97 -0.86 -3.48 -14.78
C GLN A 97 -1.07 -2.51 -15.97
N SER A 98 -2.15 -2.67 -16.74
CA SER A 98 -2.47 -1.72 -17.81
C SER A 98 -2.81 -0.33 -17.26
N ARG A 99 -3.54 -0.22 -16.15
CA ARG A 99 -3.82 1.08 -15.50
C ARG A 99 -2.55 1.71 -14.92
N ALA A 100 -1.66 0.92 -14.33
CA ALA A 100 -0.34 1.36 -13.88
C ALA A 100 0.49 2.02 -15.00
N LEU A 101 0.32 1.56 -16.25
CA LEU A 101 0.97 2.11 -17.43
C LEU A 101 0.19 3.28 -18.07
N GLU A 102 -1.14 3.27 -18.00
CA GLU A 102 -2.02 4.27 -18.65
C GLU A 102 -2.29 5.52 -17.79
N ASP A 103 -2.10 5.47 -16.46
CA ASP A 103 -2.34 6.61 -15.56
C ASP A 103 -1.17 7.61 -15.45
N VAL A 104 -0.21 7.57 -16.38
CA VAL A 104 0.80 8.64 -16.56
C VAL A 104 0.13 9.90 -17.14
N ARG A 105 -0.72 10.55 -16.34
CA ARG A 105 -1.31 11.86 -16.60
C ARG A 105 -0.43 12.96 -15.99
N PRO A 106 -0.60 14.24 -16.34
CA PRO A 106 0.04 15.34 -15.60
C PRO A 106 -0.50 15.33 -14.15
N GLY A 107 0.29 14.81 -13.21
CA GLY A 107 -0.12 14.52 -11.82
C GLY A 107 -0.30 13.03 -11.49
N GLY A 108 -0.11 12.11 -12.44
CA GLY A 108 -0.26 10.65 -12.31
C GLY A 108 1.05 9.89 -12.10
N LEU A 109 1.93 10.43 -11.26
CA LEU A 109 3.23 9.84 -10.96
C LEU A 109 3.16 8.68 -9.94
N GLY A 110 1.98 8.40 -9.39
CA GLY A 110 1.82 7.56 -8.20
C GLY A 110 2.36 6.14 -8.34
N VAL A 111 1.99 5.44 -9.43
CA VAL A 111 2.45 4.06 -9.66
C VAL A 111 3.91 4.01 -10.09
N HIS A 112 4.39 5.04 -10.78
CA HIS A 112 5.81 5.17 -11.11
C HIS A 112 6.67 5.22 -9.84
N PHE A 113 6.26 6.02 -8.83
CA PHE A 113 6.95 6.08 -7.55
C PHE A 113 6.93 4.74 -6.80
N ILE A 114 5.81 4.02 -6.84
CA ILE A 114 5.75 2.68 -6.22
C ILE A 114 6.81 1.76 -6.83
N HIS A 115 6.90 1.68 -8.17
CA HIS A 115 7.88 0.82 -8.83
C HIS A 115 9.32 1.33 -8.79
N GLU A 116 9.52 2.64 -8.66
CA GLU A 116 10.86 3.23 -8.50
C GLU A 116 11.43 2.99 -7.09
N ILE A 117 10.56 2.97 -6.08
CA ILE A 117 10.94 2.92 -4.68
C ILE A 117 10.99 1.48 -4.18
N MET A 118 9.98 0.66 -4.50
CA MET A 118 9.85 -0.71 -4.01
C MET A 118 10.65 -1.69 -4.87
N ASP A 119 11.20 -2.74 -4.24
CA ASP A 119 11.97 -3.77 -4.96
C ASP A 119 11.05 -4.82 -5.57
N GLN A 120 9.91 -5.10 -4.92
CA GLN A 120 8.89 -6.03 -5.39
C GLN A 120 7.49 -5.47 -5.10
N VAL A 121 6.57 -5.72 -6.04
CA VAL A 121 5.17 -5.30 -5.97
C VAL A 121 4.31 -6.42 -6.52
N GLU A 122 3.42 -6.96 -5.69
CA GLU A 122 2.54 -8.07 -6.05
C GLU A 122 1.08 -7.72 -5.80
N TYR A 123 0.24 -7.99 -6.81
CA TYR A 123 -1.21 -7.83 -6.72
C TYR A 123 -1.86 -9.21 -6.70
N SER A 124 -2.79 -9.41 -5.78
CA SER A 124 -3.53 -10.65 -5.61
C SER A 124 -4.94 -10.38 -5.11
N HIS A 125 -5.78 -11.41 -5.08
CA HIS A 125 -7.11 -11.35 -4.47
C HIS A 125 -7.06 -11.86 -3.02
N LEU A 126 -8.00 -11.39 -2.20
CA LEU A 126 -8.17 -11.96 -0.86
C LEU A 126 -8.52 -13.46 -0.94
N PRO A 127 -8.15 -14.29 0.05
CA PRO A 127 -8.37 -15.74 0.01
C PRO A 127 -9.83 -16.17 -0.16
N ASN A 128 -10.78 -15.32 0.24
CA ASN A 128 -12.22 -15.54 0.07
C ASN A 128 -12.73 -15.18 -1.34
N GLY A 129 -11.86 -14.70 -2.24
CA GLY A 129 -12.18 -14.26 -3.59
C GLY A 129 -12.89 -12.89 -3.67
N ALA A 130 -13.04 -12.19 -2.55
CA ALA A 130 -13.73 -10.91 -2.46
C ALA A 130 -12.80 -9.86 -1.85
N GLY A 131 -12.32 -8.94 -2.69
CA GLY A 131 -11.35 -7.92 -2.30
C GLY A 131 -10.01 -8.05 -3.00
N ASN A 132 -9.14 -7.08 -2.77
CA ASN A 132 -7.81 -7.01 -3.36
C ASN A 132 -6.74 -6.97 -2.28
N ARG A 133 -5.55 -7.43 -2.66
CA ARG A 133 -4.34 -7.41 -1.84
C ARG A 133 -3.18 -6.89 -2.66
N LEU A 134 -2.56 -5.83 -2.17
CA LEU A 134 -1.30 -5.29 -2.68
C LEU A 134 -0.21 -5.53 -1.64
N GLU A 135 0.81 -6.26 -2.02
CA GLU A 135 2.04 -6.43 -1.23
C GLU A 135 3.19 -5.72 -1.90
N MET A 136 3.96 -4.96 -1.12
CA MET A 136 5.14 -4.24 -1.58
C MET A 136 6.30 -4.51 -0.63
N ARG A 137 7.46 -4.92 -1.16
CA ARG A 137 8.66 -5.24 -0.38
C ARG A 137 9.78 -4.26 -0.70
N LYS A 138 10.47 -3.80 0.34
CA LYS A 138 11.66 -2.95 0.21
C LYS A 138 12.75 -3.40 1.18
N ARG A 139 13.96 -3.60 0.65
CA ARG A 139 15.17 -3.78 1.44
C ARG A 139 15.68 -2.45 2.00
N ILE A 140 16.04 -2.43 3.28
CA ILE A 140 16.48 -1.22 4.01
C ILE A 140 17.99 -1.14 4.28
N THR A 141 18.81 -1.99 3.63
CA THR A 141 20.29 -2.02 3.75
C THR A 141 21.01 -1.01 2.88
#